data_AF-A0A5R8ZBU7-F1
#
_entry.id   AF-A0A5R8ZBU7-F1
#
_cell.length_a   1.000
_cell.length_b   1.000
_cell.length_c   1.000
_cell.angle_alpha   90.00
_cell.angle_beta   90.00
_cell.angle_gamma   90.00
#
_symmetry.space_group_name_H-M   'P 1'
#
loop_
_entity.id
_entity.type
_entity.pdbx_description
1 polymer ?
#
loop_
_entity_poly.entity_id
_entity_poly.type
_entity_poly.pdbx_seq_one_letter_code
_entity_poly.pdbx_strand_id
1 'polypeptide(L)'
;MISVHMTPVPRSVVVAQRDDGPLSRAMGLLVAGQLPPLPPALAGAFVTAVLLVLGIAGADDFAVFAPAVALLLAGAGSAHRHDGRLDWLAPPILRLTEYGFVASAGFARSVPPVITFALLGAMAFHHYDIVYRVRQHVYPPPWLATAGLGWDGRMLVVALAGLLDMVAPAFVLLALYLWGLFGWESLTCWLAAPRTPDQAVEPAPQD
;
A
#
# COMPACT_ATOMS: atom_id res chain seq x y z
N MET A 1 -29.93 0.30 15.41
CA MET A 1 -29.70 1.16 14.23
C MET A 1 -28.26 0.95 13.78
N ILE A 2 -28.06 0.16 12.73
CA ILE A 2 -26.73 0.02 12.10
C ILE A 2 -26.50 1.33 11.36
N SER A 3 -25.68 2.20 11.93
CA SER A 3 -25.22 3.39 11.21
C SER A 3 -24.43 2.89 10.01
N VAL A 4 -25.03 2.95 8.82
CA VAL A 4 -24.33 2.72 7.55
C VAL A 4 -23.35 3.87 7.43
N HIS A 5 -22.13 3.66 7.92
CA HIS A 5 -21.04 4.62 7.74
C HIS A 5 -20.71 4.59 6.25
N MET A 6 -21.30 5.50 5.49
CA MET A 6 -21.02 5.68 4.07
C MET A 6 -19.51 5.93 3.95
N THR A 7 -18.77 4.96 3.43
CA THR A 7 -17.34 5.12 3.23
C THR A 7 -17.13 6.26 2.24
N PRO A 8 -16.28 7.25 2.56
CA PRO A 8 -16.05 8.38 1.68
C PRO A 8 -15.56 7.92 0.31
N VAL A 9 -16.16 8.44 -0.75
CA VAL A 9 -15.70 8.17 -2.12
C VAL A 9 -14.30 8.76 -2.28
N PRO A 10 -13.30 7.97 -2.70
CA PRO A 10 -11.95 8.47 -2.95
C PRO A 10 -11.96 9.57 -4.01
N ARG A 11 -11.09 10.58 -3.83
CA ARG A 11 -10.93 11.70 -4.78
C ARG A 11 -10.54 11.25 -6.19
N SER A 12 -9.77 10.16 -6.29
CA SER A 12 -9.45 9.50 -7.54
C SER A 12 -9.14 8.02 -7.30
N VAL A 13 -9.28 7.21 -8.35
CA VAL A 13 -8.90 5.80 -8.34
C VAL A 13 -7.42 5.62 -8.01
N VAL A 14 -6.58 6.54 -8.50
CA VAL A 14 -5.13 6.49 -8.27
C VAL A 14 -4.81 6.68 -6.80
N VAL A 15 -5.42 7.66 -6.13
CA VAL A 15 -5.22 7.90 -4.69
C VAL A 15 -5.63 6.69 -3.85
N ALA A 16 -6.75 6.03 -4.20
CA ALA A 16 -7.17 4.81 -3.50
C ALA A 16 -6.15 3.66 -3.64
N GLN A 17 -5.42 3.60 -4.76
CA GLN A 17 -4.53 2.49 -5.09
C GLN A 17 -3.07 2.67 -4.66
N ARG A 18 -2.68 3.89 -4.24
CA ARG A 18 -1.31 4.20 -3.80
C ARG A 18 -0.94 3.63 -2.44
N ASP A 19 -1.94 3.35 -1.60
CA ASP A 19 -1.76 2.82 -0.24
C ASP A 19 -0.82 3.68 0.63
N ASP A 20 -0.88 5.01 0.49
CA ASP A 20 -0.06 5.94 1.25
C ASP A 20 -0.39 5.88 2.75
N GLY A 21 0.61 5.64 3.59
CA GLY A 21 0.53 5.67 5.04
C GLY A 21 0.69 7.07 5.64
N PRO A 22 0.73 7.20 6.97
CA PRO A 22 0.71 8.49 7.65
C PRO A 22 1.89 9.41 7.29
N LEU A 23 3.10 8.87 7.11
CA LEU A 23 4.27 9.70 6.80
C LEU A 23 4.21 10.19 5.36
N SER A 24 3.86 9.32 4.41
CA SER A 24 3.64 9.72 3.02
C SER A 24 2.59 10.84 2.93
N ARG A 25 1.45 10.70 3.63
CA ARG A 25 0.41 11.75 3.68
C ARG A 25 0.91 13.04 4.31
N ALA A 26 1.63 12.96 5.43
CA ALA A 26 2.22 14.14 6.07
C ALA A 26 3.18 14.88 5.13
N MET A 27 4.02 14.16 4.40
CA MET A 27 4.91 14.74 3.39
C MET A 27 4.14 15.43 2.26
N GLY A 28 3.07 14.81 1.76
CA GLY A 28 2.22 15.43 0.74
C GLY A 28 1.59 16.73 1.22
N LEU A 29 1.18 16.80 2.49
CA LEU A 29 0.64 18.02 3.09
C LEU A 29 1.70 19.13 3.18
N LEU A 30 2.95 18.79 3.52
CA LEU A 30 4.05 19.77 3.59
C LEU A 30 4.33 20.46 2.26
N VAL A 31 4.16 19.76 1.14
CA VAL A 31 4.34 20.31 -0.21
C VAL A 31 3.03 20.80 -0.84
N ALA A 32 1.93 20.82 -0.08
CA ALA A 32 0.61 21.29 -0.49
C ALA A 32 0.11 20.70 -1.84
N GLY A 33 0.51 19.47 -2.16
CA GLY A 33 0.15 18.79 -3.41
C GLY A 33 0.70 19.44 -4.70
N GLN A 34 1.72 20.30 -4.61
CA GLN A 34 2.32 20.99 -5.76
C GLN A 34 3.22 20.10 -6.62
N LEU A 35 3.65 18.95 -6.08
CA LEU A 35 4.55 18.03 -6.79
C LEU A 35 3.74 17.01 -7.60
N PRO A 36 3.96 16.89 -8.92
CA PRO A 36 3.35 15.83 -9.70
C PRO A 36 3.83 14.46 -9.16
N PRO A 37 2.96 13.44 -9.10
CA PRO A 37 3.25 12.22 -8.35
C PRO A 37 4.26 11.30 -9.04
N LEU A 38 4.36 11.37 -10.37
CA LEU A 38 5.13 10.41 -11.16
C LEU A 38 6.65 10.64 -11.13
N PRO A 39 7.20 11.84 -11.41
CA PRO A 39 8.65 12.03 -11.41
C PRO A 39 9.33 11.68 -10.08
N PRO A 40 8.79 12.11 -8.91
CA PRO A 40 9.35 11.72 -7.61
C PRO A 40 9.22 10.22 -7.32
N ALA A 41 8.13 9.57 -7.74
CA ALA A 41 7.98 8.12 -7.60
C ALA A 41 9.00 7.35 -8.44
N LEU A 42 9.26 7.77 -9.68
CA LEU A 42 10.29 7.18 -10.54
C LEU A 42 11.69 7.37 -9.95
N ALA A 43 12.00 8.57 -9.45
CA ALA A 43 13.27 8.83 -8.78
C ALA A 43 13.43 7.95 -7.53
N GLY A 44 12.38 7.84 -6.70
CA GLY A 44 12.34 6.97 -5.53
C GLY A 44 12.58 5.50 -5.87
N ALA A 45 11.91 4.99 -6.90
CA ALA A 45 12.09 3.62 -7.39
C ALA A 45 13.51 3.38 -7.92
N PHE A 46 14.04 4.32 -8.71
CA PHE A 46 15.39 4.23 -9.27
C PHE A 46 16.46 4.19 -8.17
N VAL A 47 16.43 5.15 -7.23
CA VAL A 47 17.41 5.20 -6.13
C VAL A 47 17.26 3.98 -5.23
N THR A 48 16.03 3.53 -4.95
CA THR A 48 15.80 2.27 -4.22
C THR A 48 16.45 1.09 -4.93
N ALA A 49 16.25 0.93 -6.25
CA ALA A 49 16.87 -0.14 -7.02
C ALA A 49 18.41 -0.07 -6.95
N VAL A 50 19.00 1.12 -7.06
CA VAL A 50 20.45 1.31 -6.92
C VAL A 50 20.93 0.90 -5.52
N LEU A 51 20.26 1.33 -4.45
CA LEU A 51 20.62 0.95 -3.07
C LEU A 51 20.52 -0.57 -2.85
N LEU A 52 19.51 -1.22 -3.42
CA LEU A 52 19.36 -2.67 -3.36
C LEU A 52 20.50 -3.39 -4.11
N VAL A 53 20.87 -2.92 -5.30
CA VAL A 53 21.98 -3.49 -6.08
C VAL A 53 23.32 -3.32 -5.35
N LEU A 54 23.56 -2.15 -4.75
CA LEU A 54 24.77 -1.89 -3.96
C LEU A 54 24.85 -2.78 -2.72
N GLY A 55 23.72 -2.97 -2.02
CA GLY A 55 23.64 -3.90 -0.88
C GLY A 55 23.93 -5.35 -1.29
N ILE A 56 23.43 -5.80 -2.45
CA ILE A 56 23.74 -7.13 -2.99
C ILE A 56 25.23 -7.26 -3.35
N ALA A 57 25.84 -6.19 -3.87
CA ALA A 57 27.25 -6.16 -4.22
C ALA A 57 28.19 -6.15 -3.00
N GLY A 58 27.66 -6.14 -1.78
CA GLY A 58 28.43 -6.17 -0.54
C GLY A 58 29.04 -4.81 -0.15
N ALA A 59 28.61 -3.72 -0.79
CA ALA A 59 29.07 -2.37 -0.48
C ALA A 59 28.20 -1.77 0.65
N ASP A 60 28.55 -2.05 1.91
CA ASP A 60 27.86 -1.61 3.14
C ASP A 60 26.32 -1.85 3.17
N ASP A 61 25.68 -1.71 4.33
CA ASP A 61 24.23 -1.98 4.49
C ASP A 61 23.36 -0.77 4.03
N PHE A 62 23.74 -0.09 2.94
CA PHE A 62 23.03 1.10 2.45
C PHE A 62 21.58 0.81 2.01
N ALA A 63 21.26 -0.45 1.72
CA ALA A 63 19.90 -0.89 1.40
C ALA A 63 18.89 -0.52 2.49
N VAL A 64 19.33 -0.38 3.75
CA VAL A 64 18.47 -0.01 4.87
C VAL A 64 17.86 1.39 4.75
N PHE A 65 18.47 2.28 3.97
CA PHE A 65 17.97 3.63 3.71
C PHE A 65 16.94 3.70 2.58
N ALA A 66 16.75 2.61 1.82
CA ALA A 66 15.83 2.60 0.69
C ALA A 66 14.38 3.04 1.05
N PRO A 67 13.78 2.62 2.18
CA PRO A 67 12.45 3.10 2.58
C PRO A 67 12.42 4.61 2.84
N ALA A 68 13.47 5.16 3.45
CA ALA A 68 13.55 6.59 3.72
C ALA A 68 13.62 7.39 2.41
N VAL A 69 14.43 6.93 1.45
CA VAL A 69 14.51 7.58 0.12
C VAL A 69 13.21 7.46 -0.65
N ALA A 70 12.60 6.27 -0.66
CA ALA A 70 11.31 6.05 -1.30
C ALA A 70 10.26 6.98 -0.69
N LEU A 71 10.16 7.05 0.64
CA LEU A 71 9.25 7.94 1.36
C LEU A 71 9.51 9.42 1.00
N LEU A 72 10.76 9.86 1.06
CA LEU A 72 11.13 11.26 0.82
C LEU A 72 10.78 11.72 -0.60
N LEU A 73 11.00 10.87 -1.59
CA LEU A 73 10.74 11.19 -2.98
C LEU A 73 9.28 10.92 -3.35
N ALA A 74 8.80 9.70 -3.17
CA ALA A 74 7.48 9.29 -3.66
C ALA A 74 6.31 9.72 -2.74
N GLY A 75 6.58 9.93 -1.45
CA GLY A 75 5.58 10.34 -0.46
C GLY A 75 5.13 11.78 -0.60
N ALA A 76 6.01 12.69 -1.04
CA ALA A 76 5.65 14.09 -1.28
C ALA A 76 4.58 14.24 -2.39
N GLY A 77 4.52 13.28 -3.33
CA GLY A 77 3.49 13.23 -4.36
C GLY A 77 2.12 12.75 -3.88
N SER A 78 1.93 12.38 -2.61
CA SER A 78 0.69 11.76 -2.12
C SER A 78 -0.53 12.69 -2.13
N ALA A 79 -0.33 13.99 -1.87
CA ALA A 79 -1.41 14.98 -1.77
C ALA A 79 -1.80 15.62 -3.12
N HIS A 80 -1.12 15.28 -4.21
CA HIS A 80 -1.48 15.72 -5.55
C HIS A 80 -2.89 15.22 -5.94
N ARG A 81 -3.52 15.84 -6.94
CA ARG A 81 -4.90 15.50 -7.36
C ARG A 81 -4.98 14.23 -8.22
N HIS A 82 -3.85 13.83 -8.79
CA HIS A 82 -3.63 12.67 -9.65
C HIS A 82 -4.56 12.64 -10.86
N ASP A 83 -4.71 13.79 -11.51
CA ASP A 83 -5.52 14.03 -12.71
C ASP A 83 -4.69 13.98 -14.03
N GLY A 84 -3.38 13.74 -13.94
CA GLY A 84 -2.49 13.63 -15.09
C GLY A 84 -2.65 12.31 -15.85
N ARG A 85 -2.41 12.36 -17.18
CA ARG A 85 -2.52 11.20 -18.09
C ARG A 85 -1.63 10.01 -17.73
N LEU A 86 -0.53 10.25 -17.02
CA LEU A 86 0.43 9.22 -16.61
C LEU A 86 0.38 8.93 -15.10
N ASP A 87 -0.48 9.61 -14.33
CA ASP A 87 -0.50 9.45 -12.87
C ASP A 87 -0.95 8.04 -12.45
N TRP A 88 -1.63 7.32 -13.34
CA TRP A 88 -1.97 5.89 -13.17
C TRP A 88 -0.73 4.99 -13.03
N LEU A 89 0.47 5.43 -13.45
CA LEU A 89 1.72 4.72 -13.26
C LEU A 89 2.25 4.81 -11.81
N ALA A 90 1.77 5.77 -11.01
CA ALA A 90 2.30 5.94 -9.66
C ALA A 90 2.02 4.72 -8.74
N PRO A 91 0.79 4.16 -8.67
CA PRO A 91 0.54 2.94 -7.90
C PRO A 91 1.41 1.73 -8.30
N PRO A 92 1.54 1.33 -9.58
CA PRO A 92 2.38 0.17 -9.92
C PRO A 92 3.86 0.40 -9.64
N ILE A 93 4.38 1.63 -9.80
CA ILE A 93 5.78 1.94 -9.45
C ILE A 93 6.02 1.81 -7.94
N LEU A 94 5.10 2.33 -7.12
CA LEU A 94 5.17 2.18 -5.66
C LEU A 94 5.14 0.71 -5.24
N ARG A 95 4.23 -0.08 -5.83
CA ARG A 95 4.13 -1.53 -5.56
C ARG A 95 5.40 -2.27 -5.95
N LEU A 96 5.96 -1.97 -7.12
CA LEU A 96 7.22 -2.58 -7.56
C LEU A 96 8.36 -2.26 -6.59
N THR A 97 8.41 -1.00 -6.12
CA THR A 97 9.42 -0.53 -5.17
C THR A 97 9.28 -1.24 -3.82
N GLU A 98 8.06 -1.29 -3.28
CA GLU A 98 7.77 -1.96 -2.01
C GLU A 98 8.07 -3.46 -2.08
N TYR A 99 7.56 -4.16 -3.10
CA TYR A 99 7.75 -5.61 -3.23
C TYR A 99 9.19 -5.97 -3.50
N GLY A 100 9.88 -5.19 -4.34
CA GLY A 100 11.29 -5.36 -4.61
C GLY A 100 12.10 -5.23 -3.32
N PHE A 101 11.85 -4.20 -2.53
CA PHE A 101 12.52 -4.01 -1.24
C PHE A 101 12.25 -5.16 -0.25
N VAL A 102 10.98 -5.54 -0.05
CA VAL A 102 10.62 -6.64 0.87
C VAL A 102 11.21 -7.97 0.43
N ALA A 103 11.17 -8.28 -0.87
CA ALA A 103 11.77 -9.49 -1.42
C ALA A 103 13.29 -9.48 -1.20
N SER A 104 13.97 -8.38 -1.53
CA SER A 104 15.41 -8.23 -1.31
C SER A 104 15.79 -8.38 0.16
N ALA A 105 15.08 -7.74 1.09
CA ALA A 105 15.35 -7.86 2.51
C ALA A 105 15.17 -9.30 3.03
N GLY A 106 14.10 -9.98 2.60
CA GLY A 106 13.83 -11.37 2.97
C GLY A 106 14.91 -12.33 2.47
N PHE A 107 15.28 -12.23 1.18
CA PHE A 107 16.30 -13.11 0.61
C PHE A 107 17.71 -12.79 1.11
N ALA A 108 18.06 -11.52 1.31
CA ALA A 108 19.36 -11.12 1.85
C ALA A 108 19.61 -11.67 3.26
N ARG A 109 18.55 -11.82 4.07
CA ARG A 109 18.63 -12.38 5.44
C ARG A 109 18.19 -13.84 5.52
N SER A 110 18.14 -14.55 4.38
CA SER A 110 17.78 -15.98 4.31
C SER A 110 16.45 -16.34 4.98
N VAL A 111 15.47 -15.43 4.97
CA VAL A 111 14.12 -15.72 5.45
C VAL A 111 13.54 -16.85 4.58
N PRO A 112 12.92 -17.89 5.17
CA PRO A 112 12.30 -18.97 4.41
C PRO A 112 11.38 -18.42 3.31
N PRO A 113 11.51 -18.84 2.03
CA PRO A 113 10.76 -18.26 0.92
C PRO A 113 9.26 -18.24 1.15
N VAL A 114 8.70 -19.27 1.80
CA VAL A 114 7.28 -19.36 2.14
C VAL A 114 6.81 -18.16 2.98
N ILE A 115 7.63 -17.65 3.91
CA ILE A 115 7.29 -16.51 4.75
C ILE A 115 7.36 -15.21 3.92
N THR A 116 8.42 -15.04 3.12
CA THR A 116 8.57 -13.89 2.21
C THR A 116 7.40 -13.82 1.23
N PHE A 117 7.02 -14.94 0.61
CA PHE A 117 5.86 -15.01 -0.27
C PHE A 117 4.53 -14.85 0.47
N ALA A 118 4.40 -15.30 1.72
CA ALA A 118 3.20 -15.04 2.52
C ALA A 118 3.01 -13.54 2.77
N LEU A 119 4.08 -12.81 3.10
CA LEU A 119 4.06 -11.35 3.28
C LEU A 119 3.75 -10.63 1.96
N LEU A 120 4.46 -10.97 0.88
CA LEU A 120 4.18 -10.44 -0.46
C LEU A 120 2.74 -10.73 -0.89
N GLY A 121 2.23 -11.91 -0.58
CA GLY A 121 0.86 -12.35 -0.83
C GLY A 121 -0.16 -11.49 -0.10
N ALA A 122 0.07 -11.16 1.18
CA ALA A 122 -0.83 -10.28 1.95
C ALA A 122 -0.92 -8.88 1.32
N MET A 123 0.22 -8.30 0.93
CA MET A 123 0.28 -6.99 0.27
C MET A 123 -0.37 -7.03 -1.11
N ALA A 124 -0.09 -8.08 -1.90
CA ALA A 124 -0.70 -8.28 -3.21
C ALA A 124 -2.21 -8.47 -3.12
N PHE A 125 -2.68 -9.24 -2.15
CA PHE A 125 -4.10 -9.41 -1.87
C PHE A 125 -4.78 -8.07 -1.58
N HIS A 126 -4.24 -7.26 -0.66
CA HIS A 126 -4.77 -5.92 -0.35
C HIS A 126 -4.84 -5.01 -1.57
N HIS A 127 -3.73 -4.93 -2.32
CA HIS A 127 -3.65 -4.11 -3.52
C HIS A 127 -4.62 -4.56 -4.62
N TYR A 128 -4.90 -5.85 -4.71
CA TYR A 128 -5.85 -6.43 -5.66
C TYR A 128 -7.30 -6.24 -5.21
N ASP A 129 -7.58 -6.43 -3.92
CA ASP A 129 -8.89 -6.21 -3.31
C ASP A 129 -9.35 -4.77 -3.53
N ILE A 130 -8.47 -3.78 -3.31
CA ILE A 130 -8.74 -2.36 -3.61
C ILE A 130 -9.11 -2.14 -5.08
N VAL A 131 -8.42 -2.81 -6.03
CA VAL A 131 -8.73 -2.67 -7.46
C VAL A 131 -10.15 -3.16 -7.76
N TYR A 132 -10.55 -4.31 -7.21
CA TYR A 132 -11.88 -4.87 -7.43
C TYR A 132 -12.98 -4.04 -6.77
N ARG A 133 -12.72 -3.59 -5.55
CA ARG A 133 -13.58 -2.67 -4.79
C ARG A 133 -13.91 -1.41 -5.56
N VAL A 134 -12.87 -0.71 -6.03
CA VAL A 134 -13.06 0.52 -6.80
C VAL A 134 -13.81 0.26 -8.10
N ARG A 135 -13.58 -0.88 -8.78
CA ARG A 135 -14.33 -1.28 -9.99
C ARG A 135 -15.81 -1.55 -9.72
N GLN A 136 -16.15 -2.01 -8.51
CA GLN A 136 -17.52 -2.33 -8.10
C GLN A 136 -18.16 -1.20 -7.28
N HIS A 137 -17.53 -0.02 -7.21
CA HIS A 137 -17.98 1.12 -6.40
C HIS A 137 -18.16 0.81 -4.91
N VAL A 138 -17.42 -0.16 -4.39
CA VAL A 138 -17.31 -0.49 -2.96
C VAL A 138 -16.01 0.12 -2.48
N TYR A 139 -16.03 1.15 -1.62
CA TYR A 139 -14.80 1.85 -1.24
C TYR A 139 -14.23 1.32 0.09
N PRO A 140 -12.92 1.06 0.18
CA PRO A 140 -12.30 0.61 1.41
C PRO A 140 -12.40 1.70 2.48
N PRO A 141 -12.52 1.33 3.76
CA PRO A 141 -12.61 2.30 4.82
C PRO A 141 -11.29 3.07 4.98
N PRO A 142 -11.33 4.39 5.28
CA PRO A 142 -10.14 5.23 5.28
C PRO A 142 -9.11 4.85 6.35
N TRP A 143 -9.54 4.16 7.41
CA TRP A 143 -8.66 3.65 8.46
C TRP A 143 -7.82 2.44 7.99
N LEU A 144 -8.24 1.72 6.94
CA LEU A 144 -7.60 0.46 6.52
C LEU A 144 -6.16 0.67 6.06
N ALA A 145 -5.92 1.71 5.26
CA ALA A 145 -4.57 2.05 4.81
C ALA A 145 -3.66 2.47 5.99
N THR A 146 -4.20 3.18 6.98
CA THR A 146 -3.44 3.56 8.18
C THR A 146 -3.14 2.36 9.08
N ALA A 147 -4.12 1.49 9.32
CA ALA A 147 -3.93 0.26 10.08
C ALA A 147 -2.98 -0.71 9.35
N GLY A 148 -3.09 -0.82 8.03
CA GLY A 148 -2.16 -1.58 7.18
C GLY A 148 -0.76 -0.97 7.07
N LEU A 149 -0.47 0.10 7.83
CA LEU A 149 0.78 0.87 7.88
C LEU A 149 1.13 1.64 6.60
N GLY A 150 0.33 1.51 5.54
CA GLY A 150 0.67 1.96 4.20
C GLY A 150 1.96 1.33 3.66
N TRP A 151 2.32 1.67 2.44
CA TRP A 151 3.56 1.17 1.83
C TRP A 151 4.81 1.70 2.56
N ASP A 152 4.79 2.95 3.04
CA ASP A 152 5.89 3.59 3.74
C ASP A 152 6.14 2.97 5.12
N GLY A 153 5.09 2.73 5.91
CA GLY A 153 5.23 2.13 7.23
C GLY A 153 5.69 0.68 7.16
N ARG A 154 5.20 -0.11 6.20
CA ARG A 154 5.65 -1.51 6.01
C ARG A 154 7.12 -1.58 5.63
N MET A 155 7.56 -0.75 4.68
CA MET A 155 8.97 -0.68 4.31
C MET A 155 9.86 -0.22 5.47
N LEU A 156 9.43 0.75 6.27
CA LEU A 156 10.17 1.21 7.45
C LEU A 156 10.28 0.14 8.55
N VAL A 157 9.21 -0.61 8.81
CA VAL A 157 9.24 -1.74 9.76
C VAL A 157 10.25 -2.80 9.29
N VAL A 158 10.27 -3.12 8.00
CA VAL A 158 11.23 -4.08 7.44
C VAL A 158 12.67 -3.56 7.53
N ALA A 159 12.93 -2.29 7.22
CA ALA A 159 14.27 -1.71 7.39
C ALA A 159 14.72 -1.70 8.86
N LEU A 160 13.83 -1.33 9.79
CA LEU A 160 14.14 -1.35 11.21
C LEU A 160 14.44 -2.77 11.70
N ALA A 161 13.67 -3.76 11.23
CA ALA A 161 13.97 -5.17 11.50
C ALA A 161 15.33 -5.59 10.94
N GLY A 162 15.74 -5.04 9.79
CA GLY A 162 17.08 -5.20 9.23
C GLY A 162 18.18 -4.68 10.16
N LEU A 163 18.02 -3.46 10.68
CA LEU A 163 18.95 -2.85 11.64
C LEU A 163 19.08 -3.62 12.95
N LEU A 164 18.00 -4.26 13.38
CA LEU A 164 17.94 -5.03 14.63
C LEU A 164 18.31 -6.51 14.43
N ASP A 165 18.60 -6.93 13.19
CA ASP A 165 18.81 -8.34 12.80
C ASP A 165 17.62 -9.25 13.16
N MET A 166 16.41 -8.70 13.06
CA MET A 166 15.13 -9.34 13.38
C MET A 166 14.22 -9.51 12.15
N VAL A 167 14.79 -9.58 10.94
CA VAL A 167 14.00 -9.63 9.69
C VAL A 167 13.06 -10.84 9.64
N ALA A 168 13.54 -12.04 9.98
CA ALA A 168 12.71 -13.24 9.97
C ALA A 168 11.48 -13.16 10.90
N PRO A 169 11.62 -12.85 12.21
CA PRO A 169 10.44 -12.71 13.07
C PRO A 169 9.56 -11.53 12.66
N ALA A 170 10.13 -10.41 12.20
CA ALA A 170 9.34 -9.28 11.71
C ALA A 170 8.48 -9.67 10.50
N PHE A 171 9.02 -10.46 9.56
CA PHE A 171 8.26 -10.94 8.39
C PHE A 171 7.09 -11.84 8.80
N VAL A 172 7.31 -12.75 9.76
CA VAL A 172 6.23 -13.61 10.28
C VAL A 172 5.15 -12.77 10.93
N LEU A 173 5.52 -11.86 11.83
CA LEU A 173 4.56 -11.01 12.55
C LEU A 173 3.79 -10.10 11.59
N LEU A 174 4.49 -9.47 10.63
CA LEU A 174 3.87 -8.60 9.65
C LEU A 174 2.95 -9.37 8.71
N ALA A 175 3.36 -10.56 8.25
CA ALA A 175 2.51 -11.41 7.42
C ALA A 175 1.21 -11.81 8.15
N LEU A 176 1.32 -12.29 9.39
CA LEU A 176 0.16 -12.65 10.21
C LEU A 176 -0.75 -11.45 10.47
N TYR A 177 -0.16 -10.31 10.80
CA TYR A 177 -0.89 -9.07 11.03
C TYR A 177 -1.67 -8.61 9.79
N LEU A 178 -1.00 -8.53 8.64
CA LEU A 178 -1.61 -8.03 7.40
C LEU A 178 -2.65 -9.02 6.84
N TRP A 179 -2.38 -10.32 6.89
CA TRP A 179 -3.39 -11.32 6.51
C TRP A 179 -4.62 -11.26 7.40
N GLY A 180 -4.42 -11.14 8.72
CA GLY A 180 -5.51 -10.99 9.68
C GLY A 180 -6.32 -9.73 9.40
N LEU A 181 -5.65 -8.58 9.23
CA LEU A 181 -6.29 -7.28 9.01
C LEU A 181 -7.04 -7.22 7.68
N PHE A 182 -6.34 -7.44 6.56
CA PHE A 182 -6.90 -7.31 5.22
C PHE A 182 -7.89 -8.44 4.92
N GLY A 183 -7.59 -9.67 5.35
CA GLY A 183 -8.50 -10.80 5.19
C GLY A 183 -9.80 -10.61 5.95
N TRP A 184 -9.73 -10.16 7.21
CA TRP A 184 -10.92 -9.86 8.01
C TRP A 184 -11.78 -8.76 7.39
N GLU A 185 -11.18 -7.62 7.03
CA GLU A 185 -11.93 -6.50 6.45
C GLU A 185 -12.50 -6.86 5.08
N SER A 186 -11.75 -7.58 4.24
CA SER A 186 -12.24 -8.09 2.95
C SER A 186 -13.40 -9.06 3.10
N LEU A 187 -13.27 -10.06 3.98
CA LEU A 187 -14.33 -11.02 4.20
C LEU A 187 -15.60 -10.34 4.73
N THR A 188 -15.47 -9.46 5.73
CA THR A 188 -16.63 -8.77 6.31
C THR A 188 -17.31 -7.83 5.32
N CYS A 189 -16.54 -7.09 4.51
CA CYS A 189 -17.09 -6.22 3.47
C CYS A 189 -17.84 -7.02 2.39
N TRP A 190 -17.22 -8.06 1.83
CA TRP A 190 -17.83 -8.84 0.75
C TRP A 190 -19.02 -9.69 1.21
N LEU A 191 -19.03 -10.13 2.47
CA LEU A 191 -20.20 -10.81 3.05
C LEU A 191 -21.38 -9.86 3.27
N ALA A 192 -21.12 -8.56 3.49
CA ALA A 192 -22.15 -7.54 3.66
C ALA A 192 -22.63 -6.92 2.33
N ALA A 193 -21.93 -7.16 1.22
CA ALA A 193 -22.30 -6.62 -0.08
C ALA A 193 -23.65 -7.18 -0.57
N PRO A 194 -24.57 -6.34 -1.09
CA PRO A 194 -25.87 -6.79 -1.59
C PRO A 194 -25.70 -7.84 -2.69
N ARG A 195 -26.40 -8.97 -2.54
CA ARG A 195 -26.47 -10.03 -3.55
C ARG A 195 -27.69 -9.74 -4.43
N THR A 196 -27.48 -9.22 -5.64
CA THR A 196 -28.46 -9.04 -6.75
C THR A 196 -28.98 -7.59 -6.95
N PRO A 197 -28.97 -7.06 -8.20
CA PRO A 197 -29.52 -5.74 -8.54
C PRO A 197 -31.05 -5.57 -8.38
N ASP A 198 -31.82 -6.68 -8.29
CA ASP A 198 -33.29 -6.64 -8.35
C ASP A 198 -33.99 -6.21 -7.05
N GLN A 199 -33.28 -6.10 -5.92
CA GLN A 199 -33.90 -5.70 -4.65
C GLN A 199 -33.83 -4.19 -4.37
N ALA A 200 -33.28 -3.39 -5.30
CA ALA A 200 -33.13 -1.94 -5.12
C ALA A 200 -34.29 -1.11 -5.71
N VAL A 201 -35.26 -1.73 -6.40
CA VAL A 201 -36.39 -1.01 -7.01
C VAL A 201 -37.69 -1.77 -6.75
N GLU A 202 -38.21 -1.65 -5.53
CA GLU A 202 -39.65 -1.79 -5.34
C GLU A 202 -40.23 -0.36 -5.36
N PRO A 203 -40.86 0.08 -6.47
CA PRO A 203 -41.48 1.40 -6.51
C PRO A 203 -42.60 1.43 -5.48
N ALA A 204 -42.62 2.47 -4.65
CA ALA A 204 -43.70 2.70 -3.69
C ALA A 204 -45.07 2.66 -4.42
N PRO A 205 -46.11 2.06 -3.81
CA PRO A 205 -47.45 2.08 -4.40
C PRO A 205 -47.89 3.53 -4.54
N GLN A 206 -48.26 3.91 -5.76
CA GLN A 206 -48.93 5.17 -6.04
C GLN A 206 -50.40 5.02 -5.63
N ASP A 207 -50.72 5.49 -4.43
CA ASP A 207 -52.10 5.84 -4.03
C ASP A 207 -52.28 7.36 -4.14
#